data_AF-A0A7J2XXU7-F1
#
_entry.id   AF-A0A7J2XXU7-F1
#
_cell.length_a   1.000
_cell.length_b   1.000
_cell.length_c   1.000
_cell.angle_alpha   90.00
_cell.angle_beta   90.00
_cell.angle_gamma   90.00
#
_symmetry.space_group_name_H-M   'P 1'
#
loop_
_entity.id
_entity.type
_entity.pdbx_description
1 polymer ?
#
loop_
_entity_poly.entity_id
_entity_poly.type
_entity_poly.pdbx_seq_one_letter_code
_entity_poly.pdbx_strand_id
1 'polypeptide(L)' 'QGVCKSVIGRRLETSVYWTVSDANYLSKLGNIKAVIMGPSGGNHHSPDEYVHIPSVYALAEILNEILRG' A
#
# COMPACT_ATOMS: atom_id res chain seq x y z
N GLN A 1 -10.95 -2.10 1.78
CA GLN A 1 -11.52 -1.66 0.47
C GLN A 1 -12.59 -0.57 0.64
N GLY A 2 -13.49 -0.63 1.64
CA GLY A 2 -14.48 0.44 1.89
C GLY A 2 -13.86 1.82 2.17
N VAL A 3 -12.94 1.88 3.14
CA VAL A 3 -12.15 3.11 3.45
C VAL A 3 -11.43 3.62 2.20
N CYS A 4 -10.73 2.75 1.48
CA CYS A 4 -10.04 3.14 0.24
C CYS A 4 -11.00 3.80 -0.76
N LYS A 5 -12.16 3.18 -1.03
CA LYS A 5 -13.17 3.77 -1.93
C LYS A 5 -13.67 5.13 -1.46
N SER A 6 -13.81 5.33 -0.15
CA SER A 6 -14.19 6.61 0.44
C SER A 6 -13.16 7.70 0.17
N VAL A 7 -11.87 7.39 0.35
CA VAL A 7 -10.78 8.37 0.21
C VAL A 7 -10.48 8.68 -1.26
N ILE A 8 -10.31 7.65 -2.10
CA ILE A 8 -9.85 7.85 -3.49
C ILE A 8 -10.99 7.87 -4.53
N GLY A 9 -12.25 7.73 -4.09
CA GLY A 9 -13.43 7.71 -4.96
C GLY A 9 -13.62 6.44 -5.81
N ARG A 10 -12.68 5.49 -5.74
CA ARG A 10 -12.70 4.24 -6.52
C ARG A 10 -12.15 3.06 -5.72
N ARG A 11 -12.45 1.84 -6.16
CA ARG A 11 -11.83 0.64 -5.58
C ARG A 11 -10.35 0.60 -5.96
N LEU A 12 -9.50 0.18 -5.02
CA LEU A 12 -8.10 -0.08 -5.31
C LEU A 12 -7.99 -1.35 -6.13
N GLU A 13 -7.17 -1.28 -7.17
CA GLU A 13 -6.72 -2.45 -7.90
C GLU A 13 -5.89 -3.34 -7.00
N THR A 14 -6.09 -4.65 -7.11
CA THR A 14 -5.34 -5.65 -6.38
C THR A 14 -4.55 -6.48 -7.37
N SER A 15 -3.24 -6.57 -7.18
CA SER A 15 -2.36 -7.39 -8.00
C SER A 15 -1.56 -8.35 -7.12
N VAL A 16 -1.19 -9.48 -7.71
CA VAL A 16 -0.15 -10.35 -7.14
C VAL A 16 1.15 -9.92 -7.78
N TYR A 17 2.06 -9.39 -6.98
CA TYR A 17 3.36 -8.92 -7.43
C TYR A 17 4.44 -9.94 -7.06
N TRP A 18 5.31 -10.27 -8.00
CA TRP A 18 6.42 -11.21 -7.79
C TRP A 18 7.56 -10.51 -7.05
N THR A 19 7.43 -10.40 -5.75
CA THR A 19 8.44 -9.85 -4.85
C THR A 19 8.46 -10.58 -3.52
N VAL A 20 9.53 -10.39 -2.75
CA VAL A 20 9.61 -10.79 -1.35
C VAL A 20 9.46 -9.54 -0.49
N SER A 21 8.59 -9.64 0.51
CA SER A 21 8.47 -8.62 1.56
C SER A 21 8.29 -9.31 2.91
N ASP A 22 8.41 -8.54 3.99
CA ASP A 22 8.23 -9.03 5.35
C ASP A 22 6.83 -9.60 5.61
N ALA A 23 5.85 -9.24 4.77
CA ALA A 23 4.52 -9.84 4.78
C ALA A 23 4.56 -11.37 4.65
N ASN A 24 5.55 -11.93 3.95
CA ASN A 24 5.72 -13.38 3.86
C ASN A 24 6.08 -14.00 5.21
N TYR A 25 7.00 -13.39 5.97
CA TYR A 25 7.37 -13.87 7.30
C TYR A 25 6.22 -13.69 8.30
N LEU A 26 5.53 -12.54 8.26
CA LEU A 26 4.34 -12.29 9.08
C LEU A 26 3.25 -13.35 8.83
N SER A 27 3.05 -13.72 7.56
CA SER A 27 2.09 -14.78 7.22
C SER A 27 2.57 -16.17 7.64
N LYS A 28 3.81 -16.54 7.32
CA LYS A 28 4.32 -17.91 7.51
C LYS A 28 4.67 -18.24 8.95
N LEU A 29 5.25 -17.29 9.68
CA LEU A 29 5.71 -17.49 11.06
C LEU A 29 4.69 -16.97 12.07
N GLY A 30 4.04 -15.84 11.76
CA GLY A 30 3.12 -15.17 12.69
C GLY A 30 1.65 -15.54 12.52
N ASN A 31 1.27 -16.24 11.43
CA ASN A 31 -0.14 -16.45 11.04
C ASN A 31 -0.94 -15.13 10.92
N ILE A 32 -0.25 -14.03 10.56
CA ILE A 32 -0.85 -12.70 10.41
C ILE A 32 -1.17 -12.47 8.93
N LYS A 33 -2.43 -12.15 8.62
CA LYS A 33 -2.84 -11.73 7.28
C LYS A 33 -2.36 -10.30 7.04
N ALA A 34 -1.26 -10.16 6.30
CA ALA A 34 -0.71 -8.86 5.92
C ALA A 34 -1.29 -8.37 4.59
N VAL A 35 -1.54 -7.06 4.52
CA VAL A 35 -1.87 -6.35 3.27
C VAL A 35 -0.71 -5.40 2.99
N ILE A 36 -0.18 -5.45 1.77
CA ILE A 36 0.86 -4.53 1.31
C ILE A 36 0.17 -3.40 0.53
N MET A 37 0.45 -2.17 0.90
CA MET A 37 -0.03 -0.97 0.24
C MET A 37 1.05 0.11 0.34
N GLY A 38 1.22 0.89 -0.72
CA GLY A 38 2.18 1.98 -0.77
C GLY A 38 1.77 3.05 -1.77
N PRO A 39 2.45 4.21 -1.78
CA PRO A 39 2.26 5.22 -2.80
C PRO A 39 2.75 4.69 -4.15
N SER A 40 2.23 5.25 -5.24
CA SER A 40 2.74 4.97 -6.57
C SER A 40 4.03 5.74 -6.83
N GLY A 41 4.97 5.08 -7.50
CA GLY A 41 6.28 5.58 -7.88
C GLY A 41 6.97 4.57 -8.79
N GLY A 42 8.26 4.74 -9.01
CA GLY A 42 9.02 3.83 -9.84
C GLY A 42 10.53 3.96 -9.67
N ASN A 43 11.25 3.14 -10.43
CA ASN A 43 12.71 3.09 -10.43
C ASN A 43 13.32 2.79 -9.05
N HIS A 44 12.65 1.94 -8.27
CA HIS A 44 13.16 1.48 -6.98
C HIS A 44 14.58 0.94 -7.13
N HIS A 45 15.48 1.41 -6.25
CA HIS A 45 16.92 1.09 -6.28
C HIS A 45 17.72 1.71 -7.43
N SER A 46 17.21 2.74 -8.12
CA SER A 46 17.93 3.47 -9.17
C SER A 46 18.14 4.95 -8.80
N PRO A 47 19.14 5.64 -9.38
CA PRO A 47 19.40 7.06 -9.09
C PRO A 47 18.25 8.02 -9.46
N ASP A 48 17.36 7.59 -10.36
CA ASP A 48 16.17 8.29 -10.82
C ASP A 48 14.88 7.75 -10.19
N GLU A 49 14.98 7.20 -8.98
CA GLU A 49 13.83 6.82 -8.15
C GLU A 49 12.91 8.03 -7.91
N TYR A 50 11.60 7.81 -8.07
CA TYR A 50 10.61 8.86 -7.88
C TYR A 50 9.33 8.34 -7.25
N VAL A 51 8.55 9.28 -6.70
CA VAL A 51 7.22 9.02 -6.13
C VAL A 51 6.23 10.08 -6.61
N HIS A 52 4.98 9.67 -6.83
CA HIS A 52 3.91 10.60 -7.13
C HIS A 52 3.35 11.22 -5.85
N ILE A 53 3.64 12.50 -5.61
CA ILE A 53 3.20 13.21 -4.39
C ILE A 53 1.70 13.06 -4.07
N PRO A 54 0.75 13.14 -5.03
CA PRO A 54 -0.67 12.91 -4.72
C PRO A 54 -0.97 11.52 -4.15
N SER A 55 -0.22 10.49 -4.54
CA SER A 55 -0.43 9.14 -4.02
C SER A 55 0.07 8.97 -2.59
N VAL A 56 1.05 9.78 -2.18
CA VAL A 56 1.51 9.88 -0.78
C VAL A 56 0.40 10.47 0.09
N TYR A 57 -0.23 11.56 -0.33
CA TYR A 57 -1.35 12.16 0.39
C TYR A 57 -2.53 11.19 0.52
N ALA A 58 -2.93 10.55 -0.58
CA ALA A 58 -4.00 9.56 -0.56
C ALA A 58 -3.70 8.38 0.39
N LEU A 59 -2.45 7.91 0.43
CA LEU A 59 -2.05 6.87 1.36
C LEU A 59 -2.16 7.33 2.82
N ALA A 60 -1.69 8.54 3.12
CA ALA A 60 -1.77 9.10 4.46
C ALA A 60 -3.24 9.24 4.94
N GLU A 61 -4.13 9.69 4.07
CA GLU A 61 -5.57 9.78 4.37
C GLU A 61 -6.20 8.40 4.58
N ILE A 62 -5.87 7.40 3.74
CA ILE A 62 -6.34 6.02 3.93
C ILE A 62 -5.88 5.48 5.29
N LEU A 63 -4.61 5.67 5.65
CA LEU A 63 -4.08 5.21 6.93
C LEU A 63 -4.75 5.91 8.11
N ASN A 64 -4.96 7.22 8.01
CA ASN A 64 -5.67 7.99 9.03
C ASN A 64 -7.09 7.45 9.26
N GLU A 65 -7.85 7.22 8.19
CA GLU A 65 -9.21 6.70 8.29
C GLU A 65 -9.24 5.26 8.81
N ILE A 66 -8.28 4.40 8.45
CA ILE A 66 -8.17 3.05 9.03
C ILE A 66 -7.95 3.11 10.55
N LEU A 67 -7.13 4.05 11.02
CA LEU A 67 -6.80 4.18 12.45
C LEU A 67 -7.94 4.80 13.28
N ARG A 68 -8.85 5.55 12.65
CA ARG A 68 -9.98 6.18 13.33
C ARG A 68 -11.16 5.22 13.55
N GLY A 69 -11.21 4.10 12.83
CA GLY A 69 -12.30 3.11 12.89
C GLY A 69 -13.56 3.57 12.19
#